data_AF-A0A0W8FMK6-F1
#
_entry.id   AF-A0A0W8FMK6-F1
#
_cell.length_a   1.000
_cell.length_b   1.000
_cell.length_c   1.000
_cell.angle_alpha   90.00
_cell.angle_beta   90.00
_cell.angle_gamma   90.00
#
_symmetry.space_group_name_H-M   'P 1'
#
loop_
_entity.id
_entity.type
_entity.pdbx_description
1 polymer ?
#
loop_
_entity_poly.entity_id
_entity_poly.type
_entity_poly.pdbx_seq_one_letter_code
_entity_poly.pdbx_strand_id
1 'polypeptide(L)' 'MEILPATYFKKLTGTNGIWECRIKYASNIYRIFCFFGTHSVVILTHGLIKKTQKTPKQEIERAESYKKDFLNRRGII' A
#
# COMPACT_ATOMS: atom_id res chain seq x y z
N MET A 1 18.05 14.71 -2.01
CA MET A 1 17.20 13.53 -2.24
C MET A 1 15.80 13.91 -1.80
N GLU A 2 14.88 14.07 -2.74
CA GLU A 2 13.53 14.56 -2.46
C GLU A 2 12.71 13.44 -1.82
N ILE A 3 12.35 13.60 -0.55
CA ILE A 3 11.57 12.61 0.20
C ILE A 3 10.10 12.85 -0.14
N LEU A 4 9.43 11.83 -0.70
CA LEU A 4 7.98 11.90 -0.94
C LEU A 4 7.26 12.20 0.38
N PRO A 5 6.49 13.30 0.47
CA PRO A 5 5.80 13.64 1.70
C PRO A 5 4.84 12.54 2.14
N ALA A 6 4.77 12.29 3.45
CA ALA A 6 3.80 11.35 4.06
C ALA A 6 2.33 11.70 3.76
N THR A 7 2.08 12.90 3.26
CA THR A 7 0.80 13.35 2.73
C THR A 7 0.37 12.56 1.50
N TYR A 8 1.31 12.15 0.64
CA TYR A 8 1.06 11.46 -0.63
C TYR A 8 1.46 9.99 -0.60
N PHE A 9 2.49 9.63 0.15
CA PHE A 9 2.99 8.27 0.21
C PHE A 9 3.43 7.94 1.63
N LYS A 10 2.79 6.97 2.27
CA LYS A 10 3.02 6.69 3.70
C LYS A 10 3.22 5.20 3.97
N LYS A 11 4.24 4.87 4.77
CA LYS A 11 4.41 3.52 5.31
C LYS A 11 3.40 3.26 6.43
N LEU A 12 2.76 2.09 6.41
CA LEU A 12 1.87 1.67 7.49
C LEU A 12 2.68 0.99 8.60
N THR A 13 2.64 1.56 9.80
CA THR A 13 3.29 1.01 11.00
C THR A 13 2.60 -0.28 11.45
N GLY A 14 3.36 -1.25 11.96
CA GLY A 14 2.82 -2.53 12.43
C GLY A 14 2.38 -3.47 11.30
N THR A 15 2.85 -3.23 10.07
CA THR A 15 2.60 -4.08 8.90
C THR A 15 3.92 -4.64 8.38
N ASN A 16 3.87 -5.76 7.65
CA ASN A 16 5.02 -6.36 7.00
C ASN A 16 5.39 -5.61 5.70
N GLY A 17 5.75 -4.33 5.84
CA GLY A 17 6.26 -3.50 4.75
C GLY A 17 5.21 -3.04 3.75
N ILE A 18 3.98 -2.78 4.22
CA ILE A 18 2.91 -2.19 3.40
C ILE A 18 2.98 -0.67 3.44
N TRP A 19 2.71 -0.07 2.29
CA TRP A 19 2.64 1.36 2.05
C TRP A 19 1.28 1.74 1.47
N GLU A 20 0.88 3.01 1.64
CA GLU A 20 -0.30 3.58 1.03
C GLU A 20 0.03 4.79 0.15
N CYS A 21 -0.45 4.76 -1.10
CA CYS A 21 -0.55 5.95 -1.94
C CYS A 21 -1.84 6.69 -1.60
N ARG A 22 -1.72 7.99 -1.31
CA ARG A 22 -2.80 8.86 -0.85
C ARG A 22 -3.17 9.81 -1.98
N ILE A 23 -4.31 9.56 -2.61
CA ILE A 23 -4.78 10.34 -3.75
C ILE A 23 -6.05 11.07 -3.32
N LYS A 24 -6.14 12.36 -3.62
CA LYS A 24 -7.36 13.16 -3.48
C LYS A 24 -7.76 13.63 -4.86
N TYR A 25 -8.96 13.28 -5.29
CA TYR A 25 -9.51 13.70 -6.57
C TYR A 25 -10.96 14.13 -6.38
N ALA A 26 -11.24 15.39 -6.72
CA ALA A 26 -12.49 16.07 -6.36
C ALA A 26 -12.81 15.88 -4.86
N SER A 27 -14.03 15.46 -4.55
CA SER A 27 -14.49 15.17 -3.18
C SER A 27 -14.07 13.80 -2.66
N ASN A 28 -13.45 12.96 -3.50
CA ASN A 28 -13.08 11.59 -3.15
C ASN A 28 -11.63 11.49 -2.68
N ILE A 29 -11.41 10.64 -1.69
CA ILE A 29 -10.09 10.34 -1.14
C ILE A 29 -9.83 8.84 -1.36
N TYR A 30 -8.80 8.51 -2.10
CA TYR A 30 -8.41 7.14 -2.40
C TYR A 30 -7.15 6.77 -1.62
N ARG A 31 -7.08 5.50 -1.20
CA ARG A 31 -5.91 4.89 -0.59
C ARG A 31 -5.59 3.63 -1.36
N ILE A 32 -4.42 3.57 -2.00
CA ILE A 32 -3.97 2.39 -2.73
C ILE A 32 -2.86 1.72 -1.90
N PHE A 33 -3.06 0.46 -1.54
CA PHE A 33 -2.06 -0.32 -0.80
C PHE A 33 -1.03 -0.88 -1.77
N CYS A 34 0.23 -0.81 -1.35
CA CYS A 34 1.35 -1.23 -2.17
C CYS A 34 2.53 -1.71 -1.32
N PHE A 35 3.50 -2.31 -1.98
CA PHE A 35 4.77 -2.70 -1.38
C PHE A 35 5.90 -2.56 -2.39
N PHE A 36 7.13 -2.52 -1.89
CA PHE A 36 8.32 -2.53 -2.73
C PHE A 36 8.69 -3.97 -3.10
N GLY A 37 8.80 -4.21 -4.41
CA GLY A 37 9.41 -5.41 -4.98
C GLY A 37 10.92 -5.25 -5.15
N THR A 38 11.49 -5.99 -6.10
CA THR A 38 12.92 -5.88 -6.45
C THR A 38 13.19 -4.66 -7.34
N HIS A 39 14.43 -4.18 -7.36
CA HIS A 39 14.92 -3.13 -8.27
C HIS A 39 14.05 -1.87 -8.34
N SER A 40 13.63 -1.34 -7.18
CA SER A 40 12.84 -0.10 -7.08
C SER A 40 11.44 -0.16 -7.70
N VAL A 41 10.91 -1.36 -7.94
CA VAL A 41 9.53 -1.55 -8.41
C VAL A 41 8.56 -1.41 -7.25
N VAL A 42 7.53 -0.57 -7.41
CA VAL A 42 6.39 -0.50 -6.49
C VAL A 42 5.23 -1.29 -7.06
N ILE A 43 4.74 -2.27 -6.32
CA ILE A 43 3.60 -3.10 -6.70
C ILE A 43 2.34 -2.54 -6.03
N LEU A 44 1.42 -2.01 -6.83
CA LEU A 44 0.10 -1.58 -6.39
C LEU A 44 -0.82 -2.80 -6.33
N THR A 45 -1.52 -3.00 -5.21
CA THR A 45 -2.36 -4.19 -5.01
C THR A 45 -3.84 -3.91 -5.27
N HIS A 46 -4.46 -3.10 -4.41
CA HIS A 46 -5.86 -2.69 -4.49
C HIS A 46 -6.01 -1.33 -3.80
N GLY A 47 -7.15 -0.67 -4.03
CA GLY A 47 -7.44 0.62 -3.43
C GLY A 47 -8.82 0.70 -2.83
N LEU A 48 -8.97 1.64 -1.90
CA LEU A 48 -10.21 1.95 -1.22
C LEU A 48 -10.60 3.39 -1.47
N ILE A 49 -11.90 3.62 -1.65
CA ILE A 49 -12.49 4.95 -1.47
C ILE A 49 -12.69 5.13 0.03
N LYS A 50 -12.04 6.14 0.59
CA LYS A 50 -12.12 6.45 2.02
C LYS A 50 -13.53 6.93 2.37
N LYS A 51 -14.37 6.00 2.83
CA LYS A 51 -15.66 6.31 3.46
C LYS A 51 -15.53 6.46 4.99
N THR A 52 -14.47 5.92 5.58
CA THR A 52 -14.22 5.90 7.03
C THR A 52 -12.84 6.45 7.39
N GLN A 53 -12.64 6.94 8.63
CA GLN A 53 -11.40 7.63 9.04
C GLN A 53 -10.19 6.69 9.12
N LYS A 54 -10.40 5.44 9.58
CA LYS A 54 -9.38 4.42 9.81
C LYS A 54 -9.36 3.40 8.67
N THR A 55 -8.16 2.97 8.30
CA THR A 55 -7.97 1.84 7.39
C THR A 55 -8.48 0.56 8.06
N PRO A 56 -9.41 -0.19 7.45
CA PRO A 56 -9.87 -1.45 7.99
C PRO A 56 -8.71 -2.46 8.07
N LYS A 57 -8.59 -3.17 9.19
CA LYS A 57 -7.53 -4.17 9.41
C LYS A 57 -7.51 -5.25 8.32
N GLN A 58 -8.69 -5.66 7.85
CA GLN A 58 -8.87 -6.65 6.80
C GLN A 58 -8.17 -6.26 5.48
N GLU A 59 -8.16 -4.98 5.13
CA GLU A 59 -7.53 -4.50 3.88
C GLU A 59 -5.99 -4.50 3.99
N ILE A 60 -5.47 -4.29 5.20
CA ILE A 60 -4.04 -4.46 5.50
C ILE A 60 -3.65 -5.93 5.38
N GLU A 61 -4.40 -6.83 6.03
CA GLU A 61 -4.17 -8.28 5.97
C GLU A 61 -4.24 -8.80 4.52
N ARG A 62 -5.17 -8.27 3.73
CA ARG A 62 -5.29 -8.54 2.30
C ARG A 62 -4.05 -8.07 1.51
N ALA A 63 -3.55 -6.87 1.77
CA ALA A 63 -2.33 -6.36 1.13
C ALA A 63 -1.10 -7.22 1.48
N GLU A 64 -0.99 -7.69 2.72
CA GLU A 64 0.08 -8.59 3.16
C GLU A 64 -0.01 -9.96 2.49
N SER A 65 -1.22 -10.50 2.35
CA SER A 65 -1.47 -11.74 1.60
C SER A 65 -1.02 -11.62 0.15
N TYR A 66 -1.37 -10.52 -0.53
CA TYR A 66 -0.93 -10.27 -1.90
C TYR A 66 0.59 -10.12 -2.04
N LYS A 67 1.25 -9.47 -1.07
CA LYS A 67 2.70 -9.42 -1.03
C LYS A 67 3.31 -10.81 -0.92
N LYS A 68 2.80 -11.64 -0.01
CA LYS A 68 3.29 -13.01 0.20
C LYS A 68 3.14 -13.85 -1.07
N ASP A 69 1.97 -13.82 -1.69
CA ASP A 69 1.71 -14.53 -2.96
C ASP A 69 2.66 -14.06 -4.08
N PHE A 70 2.88 -12.75 -4.23
CA PHE A 70 3.81 -12.21 -5.20
C PHE A 70 5.25 -12.71 -4.99
N LEU A 71 5.73 -12.71 -3.74
CA LEU A 71 7.09 -13.16 -3.42
C LEU A 71 7.27 -14.66 -3.67
N ASN A 72 6.28 -15.48 -3.29
CA ASN A 72 6.27 -16.92 -3.56
C ASN A 72 6.35 -17.22 -5.07
N ARG A 73 5.54 -16.54 -5.89
CA ARG A 73 5.53 -16.73 -7.35
C ARG A 73 6.84 -16.33 -8.02
N ARG A 74 7.63 -15.46 -7.38
CA ARG A 74 8.93 -14.98 -7.87
C ARG A 74 10.11 -15.75 -7.28
N GLY A 75 9.87 -16.72 -6.39
CA GLY A 75 10.93 -17.48 -5.71
C GLY A 75 11.83 -16.61 -4.83
N ILE A 76 11.30 -15.50 -4.29
CA ILE A 76 12.05 -14.58 -3.43
C ILE A 76 12.02 -15.05 -1.97
N ILE A 77 10.98 -15.83 -1.62
CA ILE A 77 10.80 -16.53 -0.35
C ILE A 77 10.27 -17.93 -0.60
#